data_AF-A0A7V9TDN3-F1
#
_entry.id   AF-A0A7V9TDN3-F1
#
_cell.length_a   1.000
_cell.length_b   1.000
_cell.length_c   1.000
_cell.angle_alpha   90.00
_cell.angle_beta   90.00
_cell.angle_gamma   90.00
#
_symmetry.space_group_name_H-M   'P 1'
#
loop_
_entity.id
_entity.type
_entity.pdbx_description
1 polymer ?
#
loop_
_entity_poly.entity_id
_entity_poly.type
_entity_poly.pdbx_seq_one_letter_code
_entity_poly.pdbx_strand_id
1 'polypeptide(L)'
;MPESKDAEAIVVLITAGSREEAARLAEMLVGARLAACVQIMPEMQSVYRWKGKVHREPEILLLAKTVRTNFVELEREVRALHSYETPEIVALPVTDVSTSYLAWLVGTVGPQRRGRSKAHAVAAGVERGSQG
;
A
#
# COMPACT_ATOMS: atom_id res chain seq x y z
N MET A 1 -18.46 -6.17 -24.13
CA MET A 1 -17.66 -6.52 -22.94
C MET A 1 -16.40 -5.69 -23.04
N PRO A 2 -16.23 -4.60 -22.27
CA PRO A 2 -15.04 -3.77 -22.44
C PRO A 2 -13.83 -4.56 -21.93
N GLU A 3 -12.76 -4.47 -22.71
CA GLU A 3 -11.59 -5.35 -22.70
C GLU A 3 -10.79 -5.21 -21.40
N SER A 4 -10.64 -6.31 -20.66
CA SER A 4 -9.73 -6.43 -19.52
C SER A 4 -8.26 -6.59 -19.97
N LYS A 5 -7.91 -6.16 -21.19
CA LYS A 5 -6.63 -6.49 -21.85
C LYS A 5 -5.47 -5.55 -21.52
N ASP A 6 -5.70 -4.39 -20.89
CA ASP A 6 -4.67 -3.35 -20.78
C ASP A 6 -4.18 -3.06 -19.35
N ALA A 7 -4.72 -3.76 -18.34
CA ALA A 7 -4.25 -3.61 -16.98
C ALA A 7 -3.02 -4.51 -16.76
N GLU A 8 -1.83 -3.94 -17.00
CA GLU A 8 -0.55 -4.61 -16.74
C GLU A 8 -0.39 -4.88 -15.24
N ALA A 9 -0.50 -6.14 -14.84
CA ALA A 9 -0.31 -6.54 -13.46
C ALA A 9 1.19 -6.53 -13.09
N ILE A 10 1.47 -6.13 -11.85
CA ILE A 10 2.82 -6.12 -11.28
C ILE A 10 2.80 -6.69 -9.86
N VAL A 11 3.95 -7.21 -9.44
CA VAL A 11 4.25 -7.49 -8.04
C VAL A 11 5.23 -6.43 -7.55
N VAL A 12 4.88 -5.69 -6.51
CA VAL A 12 5.78 -4.75 -5.85
C VAL A 12 6.36 -5.40 -4.61
N LEU A 13 7.69 -5.48 -4.57
CA LEU A 13 8.49 -5.91 -3.44
C LEU A 13 8.73 -4.68 -2.57
N ILE A 14 8.43 -4.80 -1.29
CA ILE A 14 8.67 -3.74 -0.30
C ILE A 14 9.35 -4.39 0.90
N THR A 15 10.46 -3.86 1.38
CA THR A 15 10.99 -4.26 2.70
C THR A 15 10.47 -3.33 3.79
N ALA A 16 10.38 -3.79 5.02
CA ALA A 16 10.00 -2.99 6.19
C ALA A 16 10.85 -3.40 7.40
N GLY A 17 11.09 -2.46 8.31
CA GLY A 17 11.99 -2.65 9.44
C GLY A 17 11.38 -3.45 10.61
N SER A 18 10.08 -3.71 10.59
CA SER A 18 9.42 -4.54 11.58
C SER A 18 8.14 -5.18 11.05
N ARG A 19 7.63 -6.19 11.78
CA ARG A 19 6.37 -6.86 11.47
C ARG A 19 5.16 -5.94 11.61
N GLU A 20 5.19 -5.04 12.59
CA GLU A 20 4.15 -4.03 12.83
C GLU A 20 4.12 -2.99 11.72
N GLU A 21 5.29 -2.54 11.25
CA GLU A 21 5.38 -1.66 10.08
C GLU A 21 4.86 -2.35 8.82
N ALA A 22 5.28 -3.59 8.56
CA ALA A 22 4.79 -4.37 7.44
C ALA A 22 3.27 -4.56 7.46
N ALA A 23 2.70 -4.87 8.63
CA ALA A 23 1.25 -5.01 8.78
C ALA A 23 0.51 -3.70 8.46
N ARG A 24 0.98 -2.56 9.00
CA ARG A 24 0.39 -1.24 8.73
C ARG A 24 0.45 -0.86 7.24
N LEU A 25 1.60 -1.11 6.59
CA LEU A 25 1.75 -0.88 5.16
C LEU A 25 0.79 -1.77 4.34
N ALA A 26 0.70 -3.06 4.67
CA ALA A 26 -0.19 -3.98 3.99
C ALA A 26 -1.66 -3.56 4.11
N GLU A 27 -2.12 -3.23 5.32
CA GLU A 27 -3.47 -2.77 5.60
C GLU A 27 -3.78 -1.46 4.88
N MET A 28 -2.85 -0.50 4.89
CA MET A 28 -3.01 0.76 4.16
C MET A 28 -3.13 0.52 2.66
N LEU A 29 -2.24 -0.27 2.06
CA LEU A 29 -2.23 -0.50 0.62
C LEU A 29 -3.52 -1.17 0.12
N VAL A 30 -4.02 -2.15 0.87
CA VAL A 30 -5.29 -2.81 0.56
C VAL A 30 -6.47 -1.89 0.82
N GLY A 31 -6.51 -1.22 1.98
CA GLY A 31 -7.59 -0.30 2.37
C GLY A 31 -7.73 0.90 1.42
N ALA A 32 -6.61 1.42 0.92
CA ALA A 32 -6.58 2.50 -0.07
C ALA A 32 -6.89 2.02 -1.50
N ARG A 33 -7.02 0.71 -1.73
CA ARG A 33 -7.17 0.07 -3.05
C ARG A 33 -5.97 0.31 -3.99
N LEU A 34 -4.79 0.48 -3.40
CA LEU A 34 -3.51 0.59 -4.12
C LEU A 34 -2.87 -0.77 -4.39
N ALA A 35 -3.23 -1.79 -3.62
CA ALA A 35 -2.92 -3.19 -3.90
C ALA A 35 -4.17 -4.06 -3.68
N ALA A 36 -4.35 -5.11 -4.48
CA ALA A 36 -5.44 -6.06 -4.29
C ALA A 36 -5.15 -7.01 -3.12
N CYS A 37 -3.88 -7.40 -2.98
CA CYS A 37 -3.39 -8.29 -1.93
C CYS A 37 -1.94 -7.94 -1.60
N VAL A 38 -1.58 -8.07 -0.33
CA VAL A 38 -0.21 -8.03 0.13
C VAL A 38 0.07 -9.33 0.90
N GLN A 39 1.14 -10.02 0.55
CA GLN A 39 1.66 -11.13 1.36
C GLN A 39 2.79 -10.60 2.23
N ILE A 40 2.81 -10.99 3.50
CA ILE A 40 3.84 -10.62 4.47
C ILE A 40 4.64 -11.88 4.76
N MET A 41 5.92 -11.87 4.42
CA MET A 41 6.82 -12.99 4.67
C MET A 41 7.25 -13.03 6.14
N PRO A 42 7.72 -14.18 6.66
CA PRO A 42 8.46 -14.21 7.92
C PRO A 42 9.69 -13.28 7.88
N GLU A 43 10.27 -13.05 9.04
CA GLU A 43 11.52 -12.30 9.15
C GLU A 43 12.62 -12.91 8.28
N MET A 44 13.36 -12.03 7.60
CA MET A 44 14.52 -12.34 6.78
C MET A 44 15.66 -11.39 7.10
N GLN A 45 16.86 -11.64 6.56
CA GLN A 45 17.98 -10.72 6.69
C GLN A 45 18.27 -10.02 5.36
N SER A 46 18.32 -8.69 5.41
CA SER A 46 18.85 -7.86 4.34
C SER A 46 20.33 -7.58 4.55
N VAL A 47 21.14 -7.76 3.51
CA VAL A 47 22.58 -7.51 3.52
C VAL A 47 22.92 -6.48 2.45
N TYR A 48 23.38 -5.31 2.86
CA TYR A 48 23.62 -4.19 1.94
C TYR A 48 24.82 -3.35 2.36
N ARG A 49 25.29 -2.47 1.47
CA ARG A 49 26.39 -1.54 1.76
C ARG A 49 25.84 -0.15 2.04
N TRP A 50 26.20 0.41 3.19
CA TRP A 50 25.86 1.77 3.56
C TRP A 50 27.04 2.46 4.25
N LYS A 51 27.37 3.68 3.80
CA LYS A 51 28.52 4.47 4.28
C LYS A 51 29.83 3.67 4.32
N GLY A 52 30.09 2.92 3.26
CA GLY A 52 31.30 2.11 3.08
C GLY A 52 31.32 0.77 3.83
N LYS A 53 30.37 0.51 4.73
CA LYS A 53 30.31 -0.73 5.53
C LYS A 53 29.20 -1.66 5.04
N VAL A 54 29.39 -2.96 5.23
CA VAL A 54 28.33 -3.97 5.02
C VAL A 54 27.48 -4.06 6.28
N HIS A 55 26.17 -3.86 6.13
CA HIS A 55 25.17 -3.97 7.18
C HIS A 55 24.38 -5.25 6.99
N ARG A 56 23.79 -5.74 8.09
CA ARG A 56 22.90 -6.89 8.12
C ARG A 56 21.77 -6.53 9.06
N GLU A 57 20.57 -6.36 8.51
CA GLU A 57 19.41 -5.96 9.29
C GLU A 57 18.31 -7.02 9.17
N PRO A 58 17.59 -7.34 10.26
CA PRO A 58 16.36 -8.10 10.17
C PRO A 58 15.29 -7.24 9.49
N GLU A 59 14.59 -7.80 8.51
CA GLU A 59 13.56 -7.11 7.76
C GLU A 59 12.38 -8.04 7.45
N ILE A 60 11.26 -7.45 7.07
CA ILE A 60 10.08 -8.14 6.58
C ILE A 60 9.90 -7.82 5.11
N LEU A 61 9.82 -8.84 4.25
CA LEU A 61 9.48 -8.66 2.84
C LEU A 61 7.96 -8.70 2.66
N LEU A 62 7.42 -7.69 1.97
CA LEU A 62 6.06 -7.62 1.49
C LEU A 62 6.02 -7.84 -0.03
N LEU A 63 5.02 -8.59 -0.49
CA LEU A 63 4.72 -8.81 -1.90
C LEU A 63 3.33 -8.28 -2.23
N ALA A 64 3.25 -7.05 -2.75
CA ALA A 64 2.01 -6.38 -3.09
C ALA A 64 1.62 -6.63 -4.55
N LYS A 65 0.42 -7.16 -4.81
CA LYS A 65 -0.11 -7.39 -6.17
C LYS A 65 -1.00 -6.22 -6.56
N THR A 66 -0.67 -5.57 -7.66
CA THR A 66 -1.41 -4.39 -8.16
C THR A 66 -1.29 -4.25 -9.68
N VAL A 67 -1.82 -3.17 -10.22
CA VAL A 67 -1.66 -2.77 -11.63
C VAL A 67 -0.58 -1.70 -11.77
N ARG A 68 0.09 -1.67 -12.91
CA ARG A 68 1.20 -0.76 -13.20
C ARG A 68 0.87 0.71 -12.97
N THR A 69 -0.35 1.11 -13.29
CA THR A 69 -0.85 2.48 -13.13
C THR A 69 -0.93 2.95 -11.67
N ASN A 70 -0.97 2.02 -10.70
CA ASN A 70 -0.99 2.36 -9.27
C ASN A 70 0.40 2.53 -8.66
N PHE A 71 1.48 2.17 -9.37
CA PHE A 71 2.82 2.11 -8.78
C PHE A 71 3.26 3.44 -8.16
N VAL A 72 3.05 4.56 -8.85
CA VAL A 72 3.49 5.89 -8.38
C VAL A 72 2.77 6.30 -7.08
N GLU A 73 1.47 6.04 -7.01
CA GLU A 73 0.67 6.36 -5.82
C GLU A 73 1.03 5.42 -4.67
N LEU A 74 1.18 4.13 -4.95
CA LEU A 74 1.65 3.12 -3.99
C LEU A 74 3.00 3.51 -3.39
N GLU A 75 3.98 3.86 -4.23
CA GLU A 75 5.31 4.28 -3.79
C GLU A 75 5.21 5.49 -2.85
N ARG A 76 4.41 6.49 -3.22
CA ARG A 76 4.23 7.70 -2.42
C ARG A 76 3.67 7.37 -1.03
N GLU A 77 2.60 6.58 -0.96
CA GLU A 77 1.96 6.24 0.31
C GLU A 77 2.84 5.34 1.18
N VAL A 78 3.59 4.41 0.58
CA VAL A 78 4.58 3.61 1.33
C VAL A 78 5.63 4.53 1.93
N ARG A 79 6.24 5.42 1.15
CA ARG A 79 7.27 6.35 1.62
C ARG A 79 6.77 7.31 2.70
N ALA A 80 5.50 7.70 2.66
CA ALA A 80 4.91 8.57 3.67
C ALA A 80 4.76 7.90 5.05
N LEU A 81 4.66 6.57 5.09
CA LEU A 81 4.47 5.79 6.32
C LEU A 81 5.72 5.03 6.78
N HIS A 82 6.71 4.87 5.91
CA HIS A 82 7.89 4.07 6.18
C HIS A 82 8.88 4.80 7.10
N SER A 83 9.48 4.04 8.01
CA SER A 83 10.54 4.48 8.92
C SER A 83 11.90 4.76 8.24
N TYR A 84 12.13 4.23 7.03
CA TYR A 84 13.40 4.34 6.33
C TYR A 84 13.38 5.53 5.38
N GLU A 85 14.52 6.22 5.28
CA GLU A 85 14.69 7.33 4.31
C GLU A 85 14.62 6.83 2.86
N THR A 86 15.14 5.63 2.60
CA THR A 86 15.15 4.99 1.27
C THR A 86 14.73 3.53 1.41
N PRO A 87 13.41 3.25 1.49
CA PRO A 87 12.92 1.88 1.55
C PRO A 87 13.07 1.16 0.20
N GLU A 88 13.22 -0.15 0.21
CA GLU A 88 13.13 -0.95 -1.01
C GLU A 88 11.68 -0.92 -1.52
N ILE A 89 11.46 -0.47 -2.77
CA ILE A 89 10.17 -0.51 -3.46
C ILE A 89 10.43 -0.85 -4.93
N VAL A 90 10.29 -2.12 -5.31
CA VAL A 90 10.67 -2.61 -6.65
C VAL A 90 9.49 -3.31 -7.31
N ALA A 91 9.14 -2.91 -8.53
CA ALA A 91 8.09 -3.57 -9.32
C ALA A 91 8.67 -4.63 -10.26
N LEU A 92 8.11 -5.84 -10.21
CA LEU A 92 8.35 -6.91 -11.18
C LEU A 92 7.14 -7.07 -12.10
N PRO A 93 7.34 -7.22 -13.42
CA PRO A 93 6.26 -7.47 -14.36
C PRO A 93 5.68 -8.86 -14.13
N VAL A 94 4.35 -8.98 -14.22
CA VAL A 94 3.67 -10.27 -14.27
C VAL A 94 3.43 -10.63 -15.73
N THR A 95 4.13 -11.66 -16.23
CA THR A 95 3.99 -12.12 -17.62
C THR A 95 2.71 -12.93 -17.83
N ASP A 96 2.35 -13.73 -16.82
CA ASP A 96 1.23 -14.65 -16.86
C ASP A 96 0.47 -14.62 -15.53
N VAL A 97 -0.85 -14.59 -15.63
CA VAL A 97 -1.77 -14.56 -14.49
C VAL A 97 -3.08 -15.23 -14.89
N SER A 98 -3.68 -15.99 -13.98
CA SER A 98 -4.96 -16.62 -14.28
C SER A 98 -6.04 -15.57 -14.52
N THR A 99 -6.90 -15.79 -15.52
CA THR A 99 -7.92 -14.82 -15.96
C THR A 99 -8.81 -14.36 -14.81
N SER A 100 -9.25 -15.29 -13.95
CA SER A 100 -10.10 -14.98 -12.81
C SER A 100 -9.38 -14.14 -11.74
N TYR A 101 -8.09 -14.41 -11.49
CA TYR A 101 -7.31 -13.65 -10.53
C TYR A 101 -7.00 -12.24 -11.04
N LEU A 102 -6.66 -12.09 -12.33
CA LEU A 102 -6.47 -10.77 -12.94
C LEU A 102 -7.75 -9.93 -12.88
N ALA A 103 -8.89 -10.53 -13.23
CA ALA A 103 -10.18 -9.84 -13.15
C ALA A 103 -10.50 -9.36 -11.73
N TRP A 104 -10.25 -10.20 -10.72
CA TRP A 104 -10.38 -9.82 -9.32
C TRP A 104 -9.42 -8.70 -8.93
N LEU A 105 -8.13 -8.85 -9.25
CA LEU A 105 -7.08 -7.87 -8.93
C LEU A 105 -7.45 -6.50 -9.47
N VAL A 106 -7.77 -6.42 -10.77
CA VAL A 106 -8.16 -5.17 -11.46
C VAL A 106 -9.45 -4.60 -10.91
N GLY A 107 -10.43 -5.45 -10.56
CA GLY A 107 -11.69 -5.01 -9.96
C GLY A 107 -11.54 -4.47 -8.52
N THR A 108 -10.55 -4.96 -7.77
CA THR A 108 -10.30 -4.54 -6.39
C THR A 108 -9.44 -3.28 -6.30
N VAL A 109 -8.58 -3.01 -7.28
CA VAL A 109 -7.74 -1.80 -7.29
C VAL A 109 -8.33 -0.68 -8.17
N GLY A 110 -7.87 0.55 -7.97
CA GLY A 110 -8.20 1.66 -8.87
C GLY A 110 -8.49 2.97 -8.15
N PRO A 111 -8.66 4.07 -8.90
CA PRO A 111 -8.80 5.40 -8.32
C PRO A 111 -9.98 5.44 -7.37
N GLN A 112 -9.69 5.74 -6.10
CA GLN A 112 -10.72 6.18 -5.17
C GLN A 112 -11.34 7.43 -5.78
N ARG A 113 -12.61 7.35 -6.17
CA ARG A 113 -13.41 8.56 -6.35
C ARG A 113 -13.34 9.27 -5.00
N ARG A 114 -12.56 10.36 -4.90
CA ARG A 114 -12.51 11.22 -3.71
C ARG A 114 -13.92 11.76 -3.45
N GLY A 115 -14.73 10.98 -2.75
CA GLY A 115 -16.08 11.30 -2.34
C GLY A 115 -16.05 11.78 -0.91
N ARG A 116 -16.10 13.12 -0.75
CA ARG A 116 -16.48 13.89 0.44
C ARG A 116 -16.23 13.18 1.78
N SER A 117 -15.16 13.59 2.47
CA SER A 117 -15.11 13.47 3.92
C SER A 117 -16.39 14.07 4.51
N LYS A 118 -17.26 13.23 5.07
CA LYS A 118 -18.23 13.69 6.07
C LYS A 118 -17.40 14.04 7.31
N ALA A 119 -17.03 15.31 7.41
CA ALA A 119 -16.55 15.87 8.66
C ALA A 119 -17.56 15.49 9.77
N HIS A 120 -17.07 14.75 10.75
CA HIS A 120 -17.75 14.55 12.02
C HIS A 120 -18.01 15.93 12.64
N ALA A 121 -19.25 16.39 12.60
CA ALA A 121 -19.71 17.45 13.49
C ALA A 121 -20.15 16.77 14.79
N VAL A 122 -19.23 16.67 15.75
CA VAL A 122 -19.57 16.42 17.15
C VAL A 122 -19.09 17.63 17.97
N ALA A 123 -20.10 18.34 18.46
CA ALA A 123 -20.16 19.17 19.66
C ALA A 123 -19.26 20.41 19.78
N ALA A 124 -19.93 21.57 19.80
CA ALA A 124 -19.76 22.54 20.86
C ALA A 124 -21.15 23.08 21.22
N GLY A 125 -21.63 22.72 22.42
CA GLY A 125 -22.73 23.44 23.04
C GLY A 125 -22.27 24.80 23.55
N VAL A 126 -23.22 25.70 23.79
CA VAL A 126 -23.34 26.60 24.96
C VAL A 126 -24.44 27.64 24.65
N GLU A 127 -25.42 27.63 25.55
CA GLU A 127 -26.29 28.73 26.00
C GLU A 127 -27.17 29.49 24.98
N ARG A 128 -28.48 29.30 25.14
CA ARG A 128 -29.41 30.44 25.20
C ARG A 128 -30.33 30.27 26.40
N GLY A 129 -30.13 31.13 27.39
CA GLY A 129 -31.11 31.41 28.42
C GLY A 129 -32.26 32.27 27.89
N SER A 130 -33.19 32.54 28.81
CA SER A 130 -34.32 33.49 28.75
C SER A 130 -35.66 32.97 28.20
N GLN A 131 -36.52 32.55 29.16
CA GLN A 131 -37.76 33.21 29.60
C GLN A 131 -39.02 32.34 29.62
N GLY A 132 -39.72 32.39 30.77
CA GLY A 132 -41.03 31.79 31.02
C GLY A 132 -41.18 31.40 32.47
#